data_AF-A0A3D1FWM6-F1
#
_entry.id   AF-A0A3D1FWM6-F1
#
_cell.length_a   1.000
_cell.length_b   1.000
_cell.length_c   1.000
_cell.angle_alpha   90.00
_cell.angle_beta   90.00
_cell.angle_gamma   90.00
#
_symmetry.space_group_name_H-M   'P 1'
#
loop_
_entity.id
_entity.type
_entity.pdbx_description
1 polymer ?
#
loop_
_entity_poly.entity_id
_entity_poly.type
_entity_poly.pdbx_seq_one_letter_code
_entity_poly.pdbx_strand_id
1 'polypeptide(L)'
;SGVGYVTSEDEYSKRFHEMNVMWNTVNIGLAIPGYIKARRGGGPMTMAELVKAQKKTESIFLFNDVLDVGYIAAGIWMREVAPNQLDQEDLYRGYGNSLILQGSFLLVFDAFAYYIHHSHGKDLALEKVSLSASGGGIGLRVALD
;
A
#
# COMPACT_ATOMS: atom_id res chain seq x y z
N SER A 1 -12.95 19.06 36.41
CA SER A 1 -12.73 18.91 34.95
C SER A 1 -11.48 18.11 34.58
N GLY A 2 -10.52 17.84 35.48
CA GLY A 2 -9.30 17.09 35.14
C GLY A 2 -9.47 15.57 34.99
N VAL A 3 -10.35 14.94 35.79
CA VAL A 3 -10.56 13.48 35.73
C VAL A 3 -11.21 13.05 34.40
N GLY A 4 -12.11 13.86 33.84
CA GLY A 4 -12.72 13.59 32.54
C GLY A 4 -11.72 13.65 31.38
N TYR A 5 -10.77 14.61 31.42
CA TYR A 5 -9.78 14.79 30.35
C TYR A 5 -8.76 13.63 30.31
N VAL A 6 -8.32 13.17 31.50
CA VAL A 6 -7.41 12.02 31.61
C VAL A 6 -8.12 10.73 31.17
N THR A 7 -9.37 10.52 31.56
CA THR A 7 -10.16 9.35 31.11
C THR A 7 -10.44 9.39 29.60
N SER A 8 -10.70 10.57 29.02
CA SER A 8 -10.90 10.71 27.57
C SER A 8 -9.62 10.47 26.77
N GLU A 9 -8.47 10.94 27.26
CA GLU A 9 -7.16 10.65 26.64
C GLU A 9 -6.85 9.15 26.69
N ASP A 10 -7.16 8.48 27.81
CA ASP A 10 -7.05 7.03 27.96
C ASP A 10 -7.97 6.28 26.98
N GLU A 11 -9.23 6.72 26.83
CA GLU A 11 -10.18 6.09 25.91
C GLU A 11 -9.77 6.29 24.46
N TYR A 12 -9.41 7.51 24.05
CA TYR A 12 -8.87 7.80 22.71
C TYR A 12 -7.69 6.89 22.38
N SER A 13 -6.70 6.82 23.27
CA SER A 13 -5.49 6.01 23.08
C SER A 13 -5.83 4.53 22.94
N LYS A 14 -6.72 4.02 23.80
CA LYS A 14 -7.22 2.64 23.73
C LYS A 14 -7.84 2.33 22.38
N ARG A 15 -8.69 3.22 21.84
CA ARG A 15 -9.36 3.01 20.53
C ARG A 15 -8.38 3.08 19.38
N PHE A 16 -7.42 4.01 19.43
CA PHE A 16 -6.35 4.05 18.45
C PHE A 16 -5.57 2.72 18.40
N HIS A 17 -5.18 2.18 19.55
CA HIS A 17 -4.45 0.91 19.63
C HIS A 17 -5.31 -0.31 19.24
N GLU A 18 -6.58 -0.34 19.63
CA GLU A 18 -7.53 -1.39 19.23
C GLU A 18 -7.62 -1.50 17.71
N MET A 19 -7.73 -0.35 17.01
CA MET A 19 -7.73 -0.30 15.56
C MET A 19 -6.41 -0.78 14.95
N ASN A 20 -5.26 -0.46 15.55
CA ASN A 20 -3.96 -0.98 15.11
C ASN A 20 -3.88 -2.51 15.25
N VAL A 21 -4.43 -3.10 16.32
CA VAL A 21 -4.46 -4.57 16.51
C VAL A 21 -5.36 -5.24 15.48
N MET A 22 -6.56 -4.68 15.24
CA MET A 22 -7.48 -5.18 14.21
C MET A 22 -6.79 -5.20 12.84
N TRP A 23 -6.09 -4.12 12.50
CA TRP A 23 -5.38 -4.02 11.24
C TRP A 23 -4.18 -4.97 11.10
N ASN A 24 -3.38 -5.14 12.15
CA ASN A 24 -2.31 -6.14 12.15
C ASN A 24 -2.87 -7.55 11.94
N THR A 25 -4.05 -7.84 12.48
CA THR A 25 -4.74 -9.12 12.28
C THR A 25 -5.13 -9.32 10.81
N VAL A 26 -5.66 -8.28 10.16
CA VAL A 26 -5.95 -8.29 8.71
C VAL A 26 -4.67 -8.53 7.91
N ASN A 27 -3.58 -7.82 8.22
CA ASN A 27 -2.29 -7.98 7.55
C ASN A 27 -1.76 -9.42 7.64
N ILE A 28 -1.86 -10.06 8.81
CA ILE A 28 -1.50 -11.47 8.98
C ILE A 28 -2.38 -12.37 8.10
N GLY A 29 -3.70 -12.14 8.09
CA GLY A 29 -4.64 -12.88 7.25
C GLY A 29 -4.29 -12.83 5.77
N LEU A 30 -3.91 -11.65 5.26
CA LEU A 30 -3.49 -11.45 3.88
C LEU A 30 -2.10 -12.04 3.59
N ALA A 31 -1.20 -12.07 4.57
CA ALA A 31 0.15 -12.62 4.42
C ALA A 31 0.18 -14.17 4.33
N ILE A 32 -0.77 -14.87 4.98
CA ILE A 32 -0.78 -16.34 5.06
C ILE A 32 -0.79 -17.02 3.67
N PRO A 33 -1.68 -16.68 2.72
CA PRO A 33 -1.66 -17.27 1.39
C PRO A 33 -0.36 -17.01 0.62
N GLY A 34 0.20 -15.79 0.77
CA GLY A 34 1.48 -15.42 0.16
C GLY A 34 2.64 -16.24 0.72
N TYR A 35 2.70 -16.41 2.04
CA TYR A 35 3.69 -17.24 2.73
C TYR A 35 3.60 -18.72 2.33
N ILE A 36 2.39 -19.29 2.29
CA ILE A 36 2.19 -20.67 1.83
C ILE A 36 2.65 -20.85 0.38
N LYS A 37 2.34 -19.88 -0.49
CA LYS A 37 2.77 -19.91 -1.89
C LYS A 37 4.30 -19.83 -2.01
N ALA A 38 4.96 -18.95 -1.26
CA ALA A 38 6.42 -18.84 -1.24
C ALA A 38 7.09 -20.12 -0.72
N ARG A 39 6.55 -20.71 0.35
CA ARG A 39 7.08 -21.94 0.97
C ARG A 39 6.97 -23.17 0.06
N ARG A 40 5.98 -23.20 -0.84
CA ARG A 40 5.80 -24.31 -1.80
C ARG A 40 6.86 -24.35 -2.90
N GLY A 41 7.74 -23.35 -2.99
CA GLY A 41 8.81 -23.28 -3.97
C GLY A 41 8.26 -23.02 -5.37
N GLY A 42 8.39 -21.79 -5.88
CA GLY A 42 8.04 -21.51 -7.27
C GLY A 42 8.97 -22.28 -8.20
N GLY A 43 8.41 -23.14 -9.07
CA GLY A 43 9.17 -23.71 -10.18
C GLY A 43 9.69 -22.62 -11.13
N PRO A 44 10.59 -22.95 -12.07
CA PRO A 44 11.07 -21.99 -13.06
C PRO A 44 9.88 -21.37 -13.79
N MET A 45 9.67 -20.07 -13.61
CA MET A 45 8.58 -19.35 -14.26
C MET A 45 8.99 -18.97 -15.68
N THR A 46 8.15 -19.31 -16.65
CA THR A 46 8.28 -18.81 -18.01
C THR A 46 8.09 -17.28 -18.05
N MET A 47 8.61 -16.61 -19.08
CA MET A 47 8.44 -15.16 -19.24
C MET A 47 6.96 -14.73 -19.24
N ALA A 48 6.07 -15.57 -19.80
CA ALA A 48 4.63 -15.35 -19.76
C ALA A 48 4.05 -15.42 -18.34
N GLU A 49 4.56 -16.32 -17.50
CA GLU A 49 4.18 -16.43 -16.09
C GLU A 49 4.73 -15.27 -15.26
N LEU A 50 5.93 -14.76 -15.56
CA LEU A 50 6.47 -13.54 -14.95
C LEU A 50 5.59 -12.33 -15.24
N VAL A 51 5.25 -12.09 -16.51
CA VAL A 51 4.39 -10.95 -16.91
C VAL A 51 3.00 -11.05 -16.26
N LYS A 52 2.44 -12.26 -16.17
CA LYS A 52 1.15 -12.49 -15.50
C LYS A 52 1.25 -12.28 -13.98
N ALA A 53 2.35 -12.69 -13.36
CA ALA A 53 2.61 -12.44 -11.94
C ALA A 53 2.78 -10.95 -11.66
N GLN A 54 3.52 -10.23 -12.51
CA GLN A 54 3.71 -8.78 -12.41
C GLN A 54 2.37 -8.04 -12.52
N LYS A 55 1.54 -8.34 -13.53
CA LYS A 55 0.19 -7.73 -13.66
C LYS A 55 -0.71 -8.02 -12.47
N LYS A 56 -0.63 -9.23 -11.91
CA LYS A 56 -1.40 -9.59 -10.72
C LYS A 56 -0.95 -8.76 -9.51
N THR A 57 0.35 -8.60 -9.33
CA THR A 57 0.92 -7.76 -8.26
C THR A 57 0.48 -6.31 -8.43
N GLU A 58 0.59 -5.76 -9.64
CA GLU A 58 0.16 -4.39 -9.96
C GLU A 58 -1.34 -4.18 -9.70
N SER A 59 -2.19 -5.17 -10.02
CA SER A 59 -3.62 -5.09 -9.73
C SER A 59 -3.93 -5.15 -8.22
N ILE A 60 -3.11 -5.85 -7.43
CA ILE A 60 -3.24 -5.88 -5.96
C ILE A 60 -2.87 -4.51 -5.37
N PHE A 61 -1.79 -3.90 -5.85
CA PHE A 61 -1.38 -2.55 -5.45
C PHE A 61 -2.43 -1.50 -5.82
N LEU A 62 -2.93 -1.51 -7.05
CA LEU A 62 -3.97 -0.56 -7.48
C LEU A 62 -5.26 -0.68 -6.65
N PHE A 63 -5.60 -1.90 -6.22
CA PHE A 63 -6.74 -2.11 -5.33
C PHE A 63 -6.45 -1.61 -3.91
N ASN A 64 -5.20 -1.71 -3.44
CA ASN A 64 -4.76 -1.18 -2.15
C ASN A 64 -4.83 0.35 -2.16
N ASP A 65 -4.28 1.02 -3.17
CA ASP A 65 -4.36 2.47 -3.38
C ASP A 65 -5.81 3.02 -3.26
N VAL A 66 -6.77 2.35 -3.92
CA VAL A 66 -8.19 2.77 -3.86
C VAL A 66 -8.77 2.58 -2.46
N LEU A 67 -8.42 1.47 -1.79
CA LEU A 67 -8.83 1.23 -0.42
C LEU A 67 -8.22 2.25 0.54
N ASP A 68 -6.96 2.64 0.36
CA ASP A 68 -6.25 3.61 1.19
C ASP A 68 -6.88 4.99 1.17
N VAL A 69 -7.24 5.47 -0.03
CA VAL A 69 -8.01 6.70 -0.18
C VAL A 69 -9.36 6.57 0.54
N GLY A 70 -10.01 5.40 0.44
CA GLY A 70 -11.22 5.09 1.19
C GLY A 70 -11.02 5.14 2.71
N TYR A 71 -9.93 4.58 3.23
CA TYR A 71 -9.61 4.58 4.66
C TYR A 71 -9.32 5.99 5.18
N ILE A 72 -8.55 6.79 4.44
CA ILE A 72 -8.28 8.19 4.78
C ILE A 72 -9.59 8.99 4.79
N ALA A 73 -10.41 8.86 3.75
CA ALA A 73 -11.68 9.55 3.64
C ALA A 73 -12.64 9.17 4.78
N ALA A 74 -12.74 7.87 5.10
CA ALA A 74 -13.53 7.39 6.23
C ALA A 74 -13.00 7.95 7.56
N GLY A 75 -11.68 7.99 7.76
CA GLY A 75 -11.09 8.53 8.98
C GLY A 75 -11.29 10.04 9.14
N ILE A 76 -11.20 10.81 8.05
CA ILE A 76 -11.55 12.24 8.03
C ILE A 76 -13.02 12.44 8.37
N TRP A 77 -13.90 11.67 7.73
CA TRP A 77 -15.34 11.72 8.00
C TRP A 77 -15.64 11.41 9.48
N MET A 78 -15.04 10.36 10.03
CA MET A 78 -15.19 10.00 11.45
C MET A 78 -14.75 11.15 12.37
N ARG A 79 -13.63 11.81 12.05
CA ARG A 79 -13.13 12.94 12.82
C ARG A 79 -14.03 14.18 12.73
N GLU A 80 -14.65 14.42 11.57
CA GLU A 80 -15.57 15.53 11.34
C GLU A 80 -16.89 15.34 12.11
N VAL A 81 -17.41 14.11 12.19
CA VAL A 81 -18.64 13.82 12.92
C VAL A 81 -18.43 13.61 14.42
N ALA A 82 -17.19 13.42 14.87
CA ALA A 82 -16.86 13.16 16.27
C ALA A 82 -17.41 14.20 17.26
N PRO A 83 -17.32 15.54 17.02
CA PRO A 83 -17.86 16.54 17.94
C PRO A 83 -19.40 16.50 18.07
N ASN A 84 -20.09 15.89 17.10
CA ASN A 84 -21.54 15.70 17.14
C ASN A 84 -21.96 14.40 17.86
N GLN A 85 -20.99 13.57 18.27
CA GLN A 85 -21.20 12.29 18.94
C GLN A 85 -20.75 12.39 20.40
N LEU A 86 -21.46 13.15 21.24
CA LEU A 86 -21.05 13.51 22.61
C LEU A 86 -20.58 12.31 23.47
N ASP A 87 -21.27 11.17 23.40
CA ASP A 87 -20.92 9.97 24.19
C ASP A 87 -19.88 9.06 23.52
N GLN A 88 -19.50 9.33 22.27
CA GLN A 88 -18.59 8.49 21.48
C GLN A 88 -17.47 9.29 20.81
N GLU A 89 -17.29 10.56 21.16
CA GLU A 89 -16.36 11.47 20.50
C GLU A 89 -14.94 10.89 20.42
N ASP A 90 -14.44 10.34 21.53
CA ASP A 90 -13.10 9.74 21.61
C ASP A 90 -12.97 8.47 20.76
N LEU A 91 -14.05 7.71 20.60
CA LEU A 91 -14.08 6.53 19.72
C LEU A 91 -13.94 6.96 18.26
N TYR A 92 -14.73 7.95 17.84
CA TYR A 92 -14.67 8.48 16.48
C TYR A 92 -13.32 9.13 16.18
N ARG A 93 -12.75 9.87 17.14
CA ARG A 93 -11.41 10.45 17.02
C ARG A 93 -10.31 9.40 16.97
N GLY A 94 -10.33 8.41 17.87
CA GLY A 94 -9.31 7.36 17.97
C GLY A 94 -9.26 6.47 16.74
N TYR A 95 -10.43 5.98 16.30
CA TYR A 95 -10.54 5.19 15.08
C TYR A 95 -10.28 6.03 13.83
N GLY A 96 -10.79 7.26 13.76
CA GLY A 96 -10.56 8.15 12.63
C GLY A 96 -9.08 8.46 12.43
N ASN A 97 -8.36 8.80 13.49
CA ASN A 97 -6.92 9.05 13.42
C ASN A 97 -6.12 7.78 13.08
N SER A 98 -6.53 6.61 13.57
CA SER A 98 -5.88 5.35 13.19
C SER A 98 -6.08 5.02 11.72
N LEU A 99 -7.30 5.20 11.18
CA LEU A 99 -7.58 4.99 9.76
C LEU A 99 -6.82 5.96 8.85
N ILE A 100 -6.76 7.24 9.22
CA ILE A 100 -5.96 8.23 8.49
C ILE A 100 -4.48 7.82 8.49
N LEU A 101 -3.93 7.47 9.65
CA LEU A 101 -2.52 7.09 9.75
C LEU A 101 -2.20 5.86 8.89
N GLN A 102 -3.03 4.83 8.97
CA GLN A 102 -2.80 3.58 8.23
C GLN A 102 -3.00 3.76 6.73
N GLY A 103 -4.09 4.41 6.30
CA GLY A 103 -4.29 4.71 4.89
C GLY A 103 -3.21 5.64 4.33
N SER A 104 -2.72 6.62 5.10
CA SER A 104 -1.63 7.51 4.66
C SER A 104 -0.30 6.76 4.51
N PHE A 105 -0.01 5.82 5.43
CA PHE A 105 1.19 4.99 5.34
C PHE A 105 1.18 4.12 4.08
N LEU A 106 0.04 3.47 3.80
CA LEU A 106 -0.12 2.60 2.63
C LEU A 106 -0.06 3.40 1.32
N LEU A 107 -0.70 4.57 1.25
CA LEU A 107 -0.62 5.46 0.09
C LEU A 107 0.82 5.95 -0.20
N VAL A 108 1.60 6.24 0.85
CA VAL A 108 3.02 6.58 0.69
C VAL A 108 3.80 5.36 0.18
N PHE A 109 3.56 4.19 0.75
CA PHE A 109 4.19 2.95 0.32
C PHE A 109 3.89 2.63 -1.15
N ASP A 110 2.64 2.75 -1.58
CA ASP A 110 2.21 2.51 -2.95
C ASP A 110 2.78 3.56 -3.92
N ALA A 111 2.84 4.84 -3.52
CA ALA A 111 3.53 5.87 -4.29
C ALA A 111 5.03 5.57 -4.47
N PHE A 112 5.71 5.08 -3.42
CA PHE A 112 7.10 4.63 -3.52
C PHE A 112 7.25 3.41 -4.43
N ALA A 113 6.36 2.42 -4.31
CA ALA A 113 6.34 1.23 -5.14
C ALA A 113 6.14 1.60 -6.61
N TYR A 114 5.19 2.49 -6.91
CA TYR A 114 4.95 3.03 -8.24
C TYR A 114 6.19 3.74 -8.79
N TYR A 115 6.84 4.60 -8.00
CA TYR A 115 8.06 5.30 -8.41
C TYR A 115 9.20 4.34 -8.75
N ILE A 116 9.44 3.33 -7.89
CA ILE A 116 10.46 2.29 -8.11
C ILE A 116 10.11 1.45 -9.35
N HIS A 117 8.85 1.08 -9.53
CA HIS A 117 8.45 0.25 -10.67
C HIS A 117 8.53 1.02 -12.00
N HIS A 118 8.24 2.32 -11.97
CA HIS A 118 8.38 3.22 -13.12
C HIS A 118 9.85 3.43 -13.52
N SER A 119 10.79 3.46 -12.56
CA SER A 119 12.22 3.59 -12.90
C SER A 119 12.79 2.34 -13.58
N HIS A 120 12.38 1.14 -13.15
CA HIS A 120 12.82 -0.13 -13.77
C HIS A 120 12.07 -0.45 -15.09
N GLY A 121 10.89 0.12 -15.31
CA GLY A 121 10.20 0.05 -16.61
C GLY A 121 10.98 0.75 -17.74
N LYS A 122 11.80 1.75 -17.40
CA LYS A 122 12.71 2.40 -18.36
C LYS A 122 13.93 1.56 -18.67
N ASP A 123 14.45 0.77 -17.73
CA ASP A 123 15.57 -0.15 -18.01
C ASP A 123 15.14 -1.32 -18.92
N LEU A 124 13.92 -1.84 -18.80
CA LEU A 124 13.38 -2.84 -19.74
C LEU A 124 13.13 -2.26 -21.15
N ALA A 125 12.81 -0.96 -21.25
CA ALA A 125 12.66 -0.27 -22.53
C ALA A 125 14.02 0.12 -23.14
N LEU A 126 15.03 0.42 -22.31
CA LEU A 126 16.40 0.71 -22.73
C LEU A 126 17.18 -0.55 -23.10
N GLU A 127 16.89 -1.71 -22.48
CA GLU A 127 17.43 -3.00 -22.91
C GLU A 127 16.91 -3.39 -24.32
N LYS A 128 15.68 -2.99 -24.66
CA LYS A 128 15.12 -3.12 -26.03
C LYS A 128 15.71 -2.16 -27.05
N VAL A 129 16.40 -1.10 -26.61
CA VAL A 129 17.07 -0.10 -27.47
C VAL A 129 18.54 0.00 -27.08
N SER A 130 19.31 -1.02 -27.47
CA SER A 130 20.76 -0.96 -27.33
C SER A 130 21.36 -0.08 -28.43
N LEU A 131 21.94 1.05 -28.04
CA LEU A 131 22.83 1.84 -28.89
C LEU A 131 24.22 1.20 -28.85
N SER A 132 24.57 0.45 -29.89
CA SER A 132 25.92 -0.09 -30.05
C SER A 132 26.71 0.84 -30.97
N ALA A 133 27.74 1.49 -30.41
CA ALA A 133 28.77 2.16 -31.19
C ALA A 133 29.84 1.12 -31.54
N SER A 134 29.75 0.52 -32.72
CA SER A 134 30.88 -0.21 -33.30
C SER A 134 31.74 0.76 -34.12
N GLY A 135 33.02 0.46 -34.31
CA GLY A 135 34.08 1.38 -34.76
C GLY A 135 33.94 2.07 -36.12
N GLY A 136 32.75 2.12 -36.72
CA GLY A 136 32.43 2.88 -37.94
C GLY A 136 31.18 3.78 -37.87
N GLY A 137 30.48 3.88 -36.72
CA GLY A 137 29.32 4.77 -36.55
C GLY A 137 28.33 4.33 -35.47
N ILE A 138 27.43 5.23 -35.06
CA ILE A 138 26.36 4.94 -34.08
C ILE A 138 25.15 4.36 -34.82
N GLY A 139 24.78 3.12 -34.52
CA GLY A 139 23.57 2.47 -35.03
C GLY A 139 22.54 2.20 -33.93
N LEU A 140 21.27 2.49 -34.21
CA LEU A 140 20.14 2.15 -33.34
C LEU A 140 19.60 0.77 -33.71
N ARG A 141 19.59 -0.19 -32.78
CA ARG A 141 18.87 -1.46 -32.93
C ARG A 141 17.63 -1.46 -32.05
N VAL A 142 16.48 -1.71 -32.67
CA VAL A 142 15.19 -1.90 -32.00
C VAL A 142 14.77 -3.35 -32.21
N ALA A 143 14.64 -4.11 -31.13
CA ALA A 143 14.03 -5.44 -31.18
C ALA A 143 12.51 -5.26 -31.28
N LEU A 144 11.94 -5.57 -32.45
CA LEU A 144 10.50 -5.57 -32.70
C LEU A 144 9.97 -6.99 -32.43
N ASP A 145 9.12 -7.11 -31.41
CA ASP A 145 8.08 -8.14 -31.32
C ASP A 145 6.73 -7.44 -31.61
#